data_AF-A0A957XLI9-F1
#
_entry.id   AF-A0A957XLI9-F1
#
_cell.length_a   1.000
_cell.length_b   1.000
_cell.length_c   1.000
_cell.angle_alpha   90.00
_cell.angle_beta   90.00
_cell.angle_gamma   90.00
#
_symmetry.space_group_name_H-M   'P 1'
#
loop_
_entity.id
_entity.type
_entity.pdbx_description
1 polymer ?
#
loop_
_entity_poly.entity_id
_entity_poly.type
_entity_poly.pdbx_seq_one_letter_code
_entity_poly.pdbx_strand_id
1 'polypeptide(L)'
;VVDLHENEPDSGTDHDLACNMHSWSDKGSWDAVCYTADHANASGMWNKPREITSETYTGNGYENAYETSGLATAADALDSWQNSAAHHDIILEQGIWSGANWTAMGVGIYQHHAVLWFGEQTDLQGTVTEICDVYGARQ
;
A
#
# COMPACT_ATOMS: atom_id res chain seq x y z
N VAL A 1 0.27 -6.29 3.18
CA VAL A 1 -0.50 -6.56 4.43
C VAL A 1 -0.21 -7.91 5.08
N VAL A 2 -0.21 -9.05 4.36
CA VAL A 2 0.24 -10.33 4.95
C VAL A 2 1.70 -10.23 5.38
N ASP A 3 2.56 -9.70 4.51
CA ASP A 3 3.95 -9.41 4.82
C ASP A 3 4.13 -8.54 6.06
N LEU A 4 3.40 -7.42 6.13
CA LEU A 4 3.41 -6.50 7.26
C LEU A 4 3.05 -7.20 8.58
N HIS A 5 2.05 -8.10 8.54
CA HIS A 5 1.61 -8.83 9.73
C HIS A 5 2.54 -9.98 10.14
N GLU A 6 3.04 -10.77 9.18
CA GLU A 6 3.77 -12.00 9.48
C GLU A 6 5.28 -11.78 9.65
N ASN A 7 5.83 -10.75 8.99
CA ASN A 7 7.26 -10.49 8.92
C ASN A 7 7.69 -9.17 9.56
N GLU A 8 6.73 -8.33 9.97
CA GLU A 8 6.94 -7.08 10.73
C GLU A 8 8.11 -6.22 10.20
N PRO A 9 8.20 -5.94 8.87
CA PRO A 9 9.30 -5.18 8.28
C PRO A 9 9.40 -3.73 8.81
N ASP A 10 8.33 -3.22 9.39
CA ASP A 10 8.22 -1.93 10.05
C ASP A 10 8.86 -1.89 11.44
N SER A 11 9.19 -3.04 12.03
CA SER A 11 9.87 -3.14 13.34
C SER A 11 11.40 -2.94 13.28
N GLY A 12 11.95 -2.83 12.06
CA GLY A 12 13.40 -2.72 11.82
C GLY A 12 13.96 -1.30 11.93
N THR A 13 15.23 -1.16 11.56
CA THR A 13 15.91 0.13 11.44
C THR A 13 16.84 0.15 10.22
N ASP A 14 16.97 1.30 9.56
CA ASP A 14 17.98 1.60 8.54
C ASP A 14 18.78 2.85 8.96
N HIS A 15 20.10 2.74 9.10
CA HIS A 15 20.98 3.81 9.61
C HIS A 15 20.44 4.52 10.88
N ASP A 16 20.04 3.74 11.89
CA ASP A 16 19.43 4.21 13.17
C ASP A 16 18.05 4.90 13.03
N LEU A 17 17.46 4.94 11.84
CA LEU A 17 16.10 5.40 11.61
C LEU A 17 15.13 4.21 11.65
N ALA A 18 14.05 4.33 12.42
CA ALA A 18 13.01 3.30 12.47
C ALA A 18 12.32 3.16 11.11
N CYS A 19 12.12 1.91 10.70
CA CYS A 19 11.21 1.58 9.60
C CYS A 19 9.76 1.92 10.00
N ASN A 20 8.86 2.00 9.02
CA ASN A 20 7.43 2.18 9.26
C ASN A 20 6.58 1.27 8.36
N MET A 21 5.26 1.38 8.43
CA MET A 21 4.32 0.48 7.73
C MET A 21 4.41 0.47 6.19
N HIS A 22 5.18 1.37 5.57
CA HIS A 22 5.51 1.32 4.14
C HIS A 22 6.70 0.42 3.80
N SER A 23 7.21 -0.30 4.81
CA SER A 23 8.32 -1.24 4.66
C SER A 23 7.83 -2.59 4.15
N TRP A 24 8.70 -3.29 3.42
CA TRP A 24 8.45 -4.63 2.90
C TRP A 24 9.62 -5.54 3.21
N SER A 25 9.33 -6.75 3.68
CA SER A 25 10.34 -7.71 4.10
C SER A 25 11.01 -8.41 2.90
N ASP A 26 12.04 -9.21 3.18
CA ASP A 26 12.74 -10.07 2.22
C ASP A 26 12.02 -11.42 1.97
N LYS A 27 10.78 -11.59 2.42
CA LYS A 27 10.04 -12.87 2.34
C LYS A 27 9.16 -13.03 1.11
N GLY A 28 9.10 -12.04 0.23
CA GLY A 28 8.34 -12.11 -1.02
C GLY A 28 9.17 -12.17 -2.28
N SER A 29 8.50 -12.08 -3.43
CA SER A 29 9.12 -11.94 -4.75
C SER A 29 9.21 -10.47 -5.16
N TRP A 30 9.77 -9.65 -4.27
CA TRP A 30 10.00 -8.21 -4.41
C TRP A 30 11.30 -7.84 -3.69
N ASP A 31 11.87 -6.68 -3.97
CA ASP A 31 13.03 -6.21 -3.22
C ASP A 31 12.63 -5.75 -1.81
N ALA A 32 13.39 -6.10 -0.77
CA ALA A 32 13.08 -5.62 0.59
C ALA A 32 13.31 -4.11 0.69
N VAL A 33 12.50 -3.42 1.51
CA VAL A 33 12.69 -1.99 1.81
C VAL A 33 12.35 -1.71 3.27
N CYS A 34 13.28 -1.04 3.96
CA CYS A 34 12.98 -0.32 5.20
C CYS A 34 12.60 1.12 4.81
N TYR A 35 11.34 1.48 5.02
CA TYR A 35 10.85 2.82 4.74
C TYR A 35 10.97 3.69 5.98
N THR A 36 11.86 4.67 5.92
CA THR A 36 12.18 5.59 7.02
C THR A 36 11.46 6.93 6.88
N ALA A 37 11.34 7.66 8.00
CA ALA A 37 10.62 8.94 8.05
C ALA A 37 11.25 10.07 7.22
N ASP A 38 12.50 9.91 6.77
CA ASP A 38 13.18 10.83 5.86
C ASP A 38 12.88 10.56 4.38
N HIS A 39 12.11 9.51 4.09
CA HIS A 39 11.73 9.08 2.75
C HIS A 39 12.93 8.73 1.83
N ALA A 40 14.11 8.44 2.39
CA ALA A 40 15.31 8.16 1.61
C ALA A 40 15.14 6.96 0.65
N ASN A 41 14.34 5.97 1.07
CA ASN A 41 14.05 4.75 0.32
C ASN A 41 12.69 4.78 -0.38
N ALA A 42 12.15 5.96 -0.71
CA ALA A 42 10.78 6.08 -1.24
C ALA A 42 10.54 5.30 -2.54
N SER A 43 11.55 5.21 -3.41
CA SER A 43 11.48 4.40 -4.64
C SER A 43 11.21 2.92 -4.38
N GLY A 44 11.68 2.39 -3.25
CA GLY A 44 11.43 1.01 -2.85
C GLY A 44 9.94 0.74 -2.67
N MET A 45 9.22 1.62 -1.97
CA MET A 45 7.75 1.54 -1.84
C MET A 45 7.05 1.82 -3.17
N TRP A 46 7.53 2.78 -3.96
CA TRP A 46 6.91 3.10 -5.25
C TRP A 46 6.95 1.95 -6.26
N ASN A 47 7.97 1.11 -6.19
CA ASN A 47 8.10 -0.05 -7.08
C ASN A 47 7.14 -1.19 -6.74
N LYS A 48 6.52 -1.19 -5.56
CA LYS A 48 5.82 -2.38 -5.03
C LYS A 48 4.68 -2.87 -5.89
N PRO A 49 3.78 -2.02 -6.44
CA PRO A 49 2.76 -2.50 -7.36
C PRO A 49 3.34 -3.19 -8.60
N ARG A 50 4.53 -2.80 -9.06
CA ARG A 50 5.21 -3.41 -10.21
C ARG A 50 5.67 -4.82 -9.88
N GLU A 51 6.33 -4.97 -8.73
CA GLU A 51 6.87 -6.24 -8.28
C GLU A 51 5.75 -7.23 -7.97
N ILE A 52 4.74 -6.83 -7.20
CA ILE A 52 3.65 -7.73 -6.79
C ILE A 52 2.71 -8.12 -7.93
N THR A 53 2.67 -7.34 -9.02
CA THR A 53 1.90 -7.68 -10.24
C THR A 53 2.74 -8.36 -11.31
N SER A 54 3.98 -8.77 -10.98
CA SER A 54 4.91 -9.38 -11.95
C SER A 54 5.09 -8.52 -13.21
N GLU A 55 5.25 -7.21 -13.04
CA GLU A 55 5.43 -6.20 -14.09
C GLU A 55 4.24 -6.04 -15.04
N THR A 56 3.05 -6.57 -14.69
CA THR A 56 1.83 -6.30 -15.45
C THR A 56 1.42 -4.84 -15.30
N TYR A 57 1.50 -4.31 -14.07
CA TYR A 57 1.45 -2.88 -13.81
C TYR A 57 2.87 -2.32 -13.79
N THR A 58 3.14 -1.29 -14.58
CA THR A 58 4.49 -0.71 -14.75
C THR A 58 4.57 0.75 -14.30
N GLY A 59 3.65 1.21 -13.45
CA GLY A 59 3.70 2.55 -12.86
C GLY A 59 4.31 2.55 -11.47
N ASN A 60 4.47 3.74 -10.91
CA ASN A 60 4.73 3.86 -9.46
C ASN A 60 3.43 3.62 -8.68
N GLY A 61 3.58 3.16 -7.44
CA GLY A 61 2.54 3.10 -6.43
C GLY A 61 2.76 4.11 -5.31
N TYR A 62 1.68 4.70 -4.80
CA TYR A 62 1.75 5.57 -3.63
C TYR A 62 0.77 5.08 -2.57
N GLU A 63 1.29 4.74 -1.39
CA GLU A 63 0.55 3.99 -0.37
C GLU A 63 -0.05 4.88 0.73
N ASN A 64 -1.25 4.50 1.17
CA ASN A 64 -1.81 4.80 2.48
C ASN A 64 -1.81 3.51 3.29
N ALA A 65 -1.20 3.52 4.48
CA ALA A 65 -1.20 2.39 5.42
C ALA A 65 -2.12 2.66 6.61
N TYR A 66 -2.70 1.61 7.17
CA TYR A 66 -3.59 1.66 8.32
C TYR A 66 -3.36 0.42 9.21
N GLU A 67 -3.38 0.65 10.51
CA GLU A 67 -3.32 -0.38 11.54
C GLU A 67 -4.39 -0.09 12.61
N THR A 68 -4.93 -1.15 13.21
CA THR A 68 -5.82 -1.07 14.37
C THR A 68 -5.52 -2.19 15.37
N SER A 69 -5.95 -2.08 16.62
CA SER A 69 -5.78 -3.21 17.57
C SER A 69 -6.73 -4.39 17.30
N GLY A 70 -7.77 -4.17 16.49
CA GLY A 70 -8.77 -5.18 16.12
C GLY A 70 -8.55 -5.76 14.73
N LEU A 71 -9.62 -6.31 14.14
CA LEU A 71 -9.61 -6.62 12.71
C LEU A 71 -9.82 -5.33 11.92
N ALA A 72 -8.94 -5.06 10.96
CA ALA A 72 -9.10 -3.96 10.02
C ALA A 72 -10.27 -4.25 9.07
N THR A 73 -11.05 -3.21 8.81
CA THR A 73 -12.09 -3.22 7.78
C THR A 73 -11.83 -2.12 6.77
N ALA A 74 -12.37 -2.27 5.56
CA ALA A 74 -12.26 -1.23 4.53
C ALA A 74 -12.90 0.10 4.99
N ALA A 75 -14.00 0.02 5.74
CA ALA A 75 -14.70 1.19 6.25
C ALA A 75 -13.85 1.95 7.27
N ASP A 76 -13.25 1.25 8.24
CA ASP A 76 -12.44 1.88 9.28
C ASP A 76 -11.14 2.46 8.71
N ALA A 77 -10.50 1.74 7.78
CA ALA A 77 -9.30 2.22 7.11
C ALA A 77 -9.59 3.48 6.27
N LEU A 78 -10.68 3.47 5.49
CA LEU A 78 -11.08 4.63 4.69
C LEU A 78 -11.44 5.84 5.56
N ASP A 79 -12.19 5.65 6.64
CA ASP A 79 -12.53 6.72 7.59
C ASP A 79 -11.24 7.30 8.22
N SER A 80 -10.31 6.44 8.63
CA SER A 80 -9.00 6.87 9.15
C SER A 80 -8.19 7.69 8.13
N TRP A 81 -8.13 7.24 6.87
CA TRP A 81 -7.41 7.97 5.82
C TRP A 81 -8.09 9.29 5.46
N GLN A 82 -9.42 9.35 5.45
CA GLN A 82 -10.15 10.59 5.19
C GLN A 82 -9.97 11.64 6.29
N ASN A 83 -9.78 11.21 7.54
CA ASN A 83 -9.56 12.11 8.68
C ASN A 83 -8.09 12.47 8.92
N SER A 84 -7.16 12.03 8.06
CA SER A 84 -5.74 12.42 8.10
C SER A 84 -5.40 13.24 6.86
N ALA A 85 -5.01 14.51 7.03
CA ALA A 85 -4.77 15.42 5.90
C ALA A 85 -3.85 14.84 4.81
N ALA A 86 -2.70 14.26 5.18
CA ALA A 86 -1.77 13.68 4.21
C ALA A 86 -2.36 12.47 3.45
N HIS A 87 -3.11 11.61 4.15
CA HIS A 87 -3.76 10.44 3.54
C HIS A 87 -4.99 10.83 2.71
N HIS A 88 -5.69 11.88 3.11
CA HIS A 88 -6.84 12.44 2.40
C HIS A 88 -6.40 13.12 1.10
N ASP A 89 -5.28 13.85 1.13
CA ASP A 89 -4.74 14.56 -0.02
C ASP A 89 -4.38 13.61 -1.16
N ILE A 90 -3.78 12.46 -0.87
CA ILE A 90 -3.51 11.45 -1.91
C ILE A 90 -4.81 10.86 -2.48
N ILE A 91 -5.82 10.56 -1.64
CA ILE A 91 -7.10 10.02 -2.11
C ILE A 91 -7.82 11.00 -3.05
N LEU A 92 -7.77 12.29 -2.75
CA LEU A 92 -8.47 13.34 -3.52
C LEU A 92 -7.61 14.06 -4.56
N GLU A 93 -6.36 13.64 -4.77
CA GLU A 93 -5.40 14.30 -5.66
C GLU A 93 -5.20 15.79 -5.32
N GLN A 94 -4.96 16.09 -4.04
CA GLN A 94 -4.72 17.45 -3.54
C GLN A 94 -3.24 17.70 -3.21
N GLY A 95 -2.89 18.97 -3.06
CA GLY A 95 -1.52 19.36 -2.69
C GLY A 95 -0.50 18.92 -3.74
N ILE A 96 0.50 18.14 -3.31
CA ILE A 96 1.55 17.61 -4.19
C ILE A 96 1.02 16.57 -5.20
N TRP A 97 -0.18 16.03 -4.96
CA TRP A 97 -0.84 15.02 -5.79
C TRP A 97 -1.76 15.64 -6.86
N SER A 98 -1.87 16.98 -6.89
CA SER A 98 -2.71 17.66 -7.88
C SER A 98 -2.30 17.33 -9.31
N GLY A 99 -3.22 16.73 -10.06
CA GLY A 99 -3.01 16.35 -11.46
C GLY A 99 -2.38 14.97 -11.64
N ALA A 100 -2.31 14.15 -10.58
CA ALA A 100 -1.82 12.79 -10.68
C ALA A 100 -2.75 11.88 -11.52
N ASN A 101 -4.06 12.14 -11.54
CA ASN A 101 -5.05 11.38 -12.32
C ASN A 101 -4.90 9.86 -12.14
N TRP A 102 -5.13 9.36 -10.92
CA TRP A 102 -5.02 7.94 -10.60
C TRP A 102 -5.82 7.09 -11.58
N THR A 103 -5.15 6.17 -12.27
CA THR A 103 -5.76 5.23 -13.22
C THR A 103 -5.63 3.77 -12.80
N ALA A 104 -4.91 3.52 -11.71
CA ALA A 104 -4.83 2.22 -11.06
C ALA A 104 -4.92 2.37 -9.54
N MET A 105 -5.43 1.33 -8.89
CA MET A 105 -5.40 1.19 -7.44
C MET A 105 -5.31 -0.28 -7.06
N GLY A 106 -4.78 -0.56 -5.89
CA GLY A 106 -4.87 -1.88 -5.28
C GLY A 106 -5.01 -1.76 -3.78
N VAL A 107 -5.75 -2.70 -3.19
CA VAL A 107 -6.03 -2.72 -1.75
C VAL A 107 -5.77 -4.11 -1.20
N GLY A 108 -5.11 -4.15 -0.05
CA GLY A 108 -4.98 -5.36 0.75
C GLY A 108 -5.46 -5.09 2.17
N ILE A 109 -6.24 -6.00 2.73
CA ILE A 109 -6.67 -5.96 4.13
C ILE A 109 -6.41 -7.34 4.73
N TYR A 110 -5.68 -7.39 5.85
CA TYR A 110 -5.38 -8.65 6.53
C TYR A 110 -5.12 -8.41 8.02
N GLN A 111 -5.81 -9.18 8.88
CA GLN A 111 -5.74 -9.03 10.33
C GLN A 111 -5.98 -7.57 10.74
N HIS A 112 -5.02 -6.93 11.41
CA HIS A 112 -5.10 -5.53 11.84
C HIS A 112 -4.63 -4.50 10.81
N HIS A 113 -4.19 -4.94 9.63
CA HIS A 113 -3.58 -4.05 8.63
C HIS A 113 -4.47 -3.83 7.40
N ALA A 114 -4.47 -2.60 6.89
CA ALA A 114 -4.96 -2.27 5.56
C ALA A 114 -3.94 -1.38 4.83
N VAL A 115 -3.68 -1.66 3.56
CA VAL A 115 -2.85 -0.81 2.69
C VAL A 115 -3.58 -0.59 1.37
N LEU A 116 -3.68 0.66 0.97
CA LEU A 116 -4.23 1.11 -0.31
C LEU A 116 -3.11 1.80 -1.09
N TRP A 117 -2.88 1.41 -2.34
CA TRP A 117 -1.98 2.15 -3.23
C TRP A 117 -2.73 2.74 -4.42
N PHE A 118 -2.28 3.91 -4.87
CA PHE A 118 -2.73 4.58 -6.09
C PHE A 118 -1.62 4.61 -7.13
N GLY A 119 -2.01 4.55 -8.40
CA GLY A 119 -1.09 4.46 -9.52
C GLY A 119 -1.48 5.38 -10.68
N GLU A 120 -0.48 6.01 -11.29
CA GLU A 120 -0.67 6.95 -12.41
C GLU A 120 -0.80 6.24 -13.76
N GLN A 121 -0.34 4.98 -13.86
CA GLN A 121 -0.42 4.20 -15.10
C GLN A 121 -1.69 3.35 -15.14
N THR A 122 -2.16 3.03 -16.34
CA THR A 122 -3.31 2.12 -16.47
C THR A 122 -2.88 0.70 -16.11
N ASP A 123 -3.65 0.05 -15.23
CA ASP A 123 -3.50 -1.40 -15.01
C ASP A 123 -4.07 -2.17 -16.22
N LEU A 124 -3.20 -2.91 -16.90
CA LEU A 124 -3.56 -3.70 -18.08
C LEU A 124 -4.43 -4.92 -17.76
N GLN A 125 -4.53 -5.31 -16.49
CA GLN A 125 -5.49 -6.32 -16.04
C GLN A 125 -6.93 -5.79 -16.09
N GLY A 126 -7.10 -4.47 -16.17
CA GLY A 126 -8.40 -3.81 -16.30
C GLY A 126 -9.17 -3.74 -15.00
N THR A 127 -10.48 -3.50 -15.11
CA THR A 127 -11.35 -3.32 -13.95
C THR A 127 -11.53 -4.63 -13.19
N VAL A 128 -11.37 -4.58 -11.87
CA VAL A 128 -11.74 -5.68 -10.98
C VAL A 128 -13.24 -5.95 -11.14
N THR A 129 -13.58 -7.10 -11.73
CA THR A 129 -14.97 -7.50 -11.98
C THR A 129 -15.56 -8.32 -10.84
N GLU A 130 -14.72 -8.86 -9.94
CA GLU A 130 -15.12 -9.58 -8.73
C GLU A 130 -14.17 -9.22 -7.57
N ILE A 131 -14.71 -8.92 -6.40
CA ILE A 131 -13.92 -8.81 -5.16
C ILE A 131 -13.61 -10.25 -4.72
N CYS A 132 -12.36 -10.66 -4.83
CA CYS A 132 -11.92 -11.94 -4.28
C CYS A 132 -11.89 -11.85 -2.77
N ASP A 133 -12.96 -12.27 -2.09
CA ASP A 133 -12.85 -12.66 -0.69
C ASP A 133 -11.85 -13.83 -0.64
N VAL A 134 -10.83 -13.73 0.21
CA VAL A 134 -9.78 -14.74 0.41
C VAL A 134 -10.36 -16.08 0.96
N TYR A 135 -11.68 -16.20 1.04
CA TYR A 135 -12.44 -17.38 1.42
C TYR A 135 -13.23 -18.01 0.27
N GLY A 136 -12.74 -17.98 -0.97
CA GLY A 136 -13.06 -19.02 -1.98
C GLY A 136 -14.55 -19.35 -2.21
N ALA A 137 -15.48 -18.43 -1.98
CA ALA A 137 -16.90 -18.62 -2.20
C ALA A 137 -17.41 -17.48 -3.08
N ARG A 138 -17.63 -17.80 -4.36
CA ARG A 138 -18.39 -16.95 -5.28
C ARG A 138 -19.78 -16.71 -4.68
N GLN A 139 -20.24 -15.46 -4.67
CA GLN A 139 -21.67 -15.16 -4.69
C GLN A 139 -22.12 -14.93 -6.12
#